data_AF-A0A7C7KQP3-F1
#
_entry.id   AF-A0A7C7KQP3-F1
#
_cell.length_a   1.000
_cell.length_b   1.000
_cell.length_c   1.000
_cell.angle_alpha   90.00
_cell.angle_beta   90.00
_cell.angle_gamma   90.00
#
_symmetry.space_group_name_H-M   'P 1'
#
loop_
_entity.id
_entity.type
_entity.pdbx_description
1 polymer ?
#
loop_
_entity_poly.entity_id
_entity_poly.type
_entity_poly.pdbx_seq_one_letter_code
_entity_poly.pdbx_strand_id
1 'polypeptide(L)'
;MKLSNILAAGLCAALGGATLGPSVTALAQSSMPNACPVDGCTVKIAGVAKAGTELAVTFDANFMPDLSKNHIHIWWGESYTVEQVSNNAEPTYGVKQGDWHPTDDYPAYTTQSAVSTGARNGAHTLCVTAADRNHDILDAKAYHCVDVRDHL
;
A
#
# COMPACT_ATOMS: atom_id res chain seq x y z
N MET A 1 30.37 -48.61 39.25
CA MET A 1 31.50 -47.95 39.92
C MET A 1 32.53 -47.58 38.85
N LYS A 2 32.89 -46.28 38.80
CA LYS A 2 34.01 -45.63 38.06
C LYS A 2 33.88 -45.55 36.52
N LEU A 3 33.73 -44.36 35.88
CA LEU A 3 34.65 -43.19 35.75
C LEU A 3 35.96 -43.60 35.02
N SER A 4 36.53 -42.93 34.03
CA SER A 4 36.27 -41.69 33.27
C SER A 4 37.30 -41.60 32.11
N ASN A 5 36.94 -40.84 31.07
CA ASN A 5 37.71 -39.88 30.24
C ASN A 5 39.19 -40.10 29.86
N ILE A 6 39.50 -39.79 28.57
CA ILE A 6 40.39 -38.71 28.04
C ILE A 6 40.23 -38.73 26.49
N LEU A 7 39.67 -37.73 25.79
CA LEU A 7 40.15 -36.39 25.35
C LEU A 7 41.29 -36.38 24.29
N ALA A 8 40.94 -36.01 23.04
CA ALA A 8 41.67 -35.17 22.06
C ALA A 8 40.77 -35.05 20.81
N ALA A 9 40.15 -33.93 20.43
CA ALA A 9 40.60 -32.59 20.03
C ALA A 9 41.19 -32.49 18.60
N GLY A 10 40.53 -31.68 17.74
CA GLY A 10 40.99 -31.19 16.43
C GLY A 10 40.20 -31.79 15.24
N LEU A 11 39.69 -31.07 14.24
CA LEU A 11 39.86 -29.67 13.86
C LEU A 11 38.73 -29.24 12.88
N CYS A 12 38.36 -27.97 12.99
CA CYS A 12 37.53 -27.11 12.14
C CYS A 12 37.60 -27.27 10.61
N ALA A 13 36.46 -27.12 9.92
CA ALA A 13 36.32 -26.38 8.65
C ALA A 13 34.82 -26.06 8.36
N ALA A 14 34.41 -24.80 8.56
CA ALA A 14 33.99 -23.83 7.54
C ALA A 14 32.60 -24.10 6.89
N LEU A 15 31.54 -23.41 7.35
CA LEU A 15 31.08 -22.10 6.84
C LEU A 15 30.44 -22.18 5.44
N GLY A 16 29.13 -22.45 5.41
CA GLY A 16 28.24 -22.13 4.30
C GLY A 16 27.17 -21.15 4.78
N GLY A 17 27.57 -19.92 5.07
CA GLY A 17 26.66 -18.84 5.45
C GLY A 17 25.85 -18.39 4.23
N ALA A 18 24.57 -18.79 4.18
CA ALA A 18 23.60 -18.12 3.35
C ALA A 18 23.35 -16.73 3.94
N THR A 19 24.11 -15.74 3.48
CA THR A 19 23.81 -14.33 3.74
C THR A 19 22.53 -13.99 3.00
N LEU A 20 21.41 -14.05 3.72
CA LEU A 20 20.20 -13.28 3.38
C LEU A 20 20.62 -11.81 3.46
N GLY A 21 21.08 -11.27 2.33
CA GLY A 21 21.31 -9.83 2.20
C GLY A 21 19.99 -9.10 2.46
N PRO A 22 20.00 -8.00 3.22
CA PRO A 22 18.79 -7.20 3.40
C PRO A 22 18.32 -6.73 2.03
N SER A 23 17.08 -7.09 1.69
CA SER A 23 16.39 -6.60 0.49
C SER A 23 16.49 -5.08 0.45
N VAL A 24 17.16 -4.54 -0.57
CA VAL A 24 17.35 -3.10 -0.79
C VAL A 24 16.02 -2.31 -0.79
N THR A 25 14.91 -3.00 -1.04
CA THR A 25 13.55 -2.46 -0.96
C THR A 25 13.14 -2.02 0.46
N ALA A 26 13.53 -2.78 1.50
CA ALA A 26 13.10 -2.51 2.87
C ALA A 26 13.81 -1.28 3.47
N LEU A 27 15.07 -1.03 3.08
CA LEU A 27 15.83 0.12 3.57
C LEU A 27 15.33 1.44 2.96
N ALA A 28 14.94 1.45 1.68
CA ALA A 28 14.40 2.64 1.01
C ALA A 28 13.06 3.10 1.61
N GLN A 29 12.21 2.17 2.07
CA GLN A 29 10.93 2.48 2.71
C GLN A 29 11.11 3.12 4.09
N SER A 30 12.11 2.68 4.87
CA SER A 30 12.33 3.16 6.24
C SER A 30 12.77 4.63 6.37
N SER A 31 13.12 5.30 5.27
CA SER A 31 13.58 6.68 5.24
C SER A 31 12.68 7.66 4.47
N MET A 32 11.50 7.22 4.00
CA MET A 32 10.61 8.13 3.28
C MET A 32 9.92 9.10 4.25
N PRO A 33 9.90 10.40 3.96
CA PRO A 33 9.14 11.35 4.77
C PRO A 33 7.65 10.98 4.73
N ASN A 34 6.96 11.10 5.87
CA ASN A 34 5.50 10.99 5.96
C ASN A 34 4.81 12.34 5.66
N ALA A 35 5.39 13.08 4.73
CA ALA A 35 4.92 14.32 4.16
C ALA A 35 5.21 14.29 2.66
N CYS A 36 4.43 15.02 1.86
CA CYS A 36 4.68 15.10 0.43
C CYS A 36 6.04 15.75 0.16
N PRO A 37 6.81 15.22 -0.82
CA PRO A 37 7.90 15.97 -1.42
C PRO A 37 7.42 17.31 -2.00
N VAL A 38 8.37 18.20 -2.32
CA VAL A 38 8.09 19.52 -2.91
C VAL A 38 7.32 19.42 -4.24
N ASP A 39 7.50 18.31 -4.96
CA ASP A 39 6.84 18.03 -6.24
C ASP A 39 5.45 17.36 -6.07
N GLY A 40 4.97 17.24 -4.83
CA GLY A 40 3.66 16.64 -4.50
C GLY A 40 3.73 15.16 -4.11
N CYS A 41 2.65 14.66 -3.52
CA CYS A 41 2.48 13.23 -3.22
C CYS A 41 1.98 12.50 -4.46
N THR A 42 2.63 11.39 -4.81
CA THR A 42 2.18 10.50 -5.88
C THR A 42 2.06 9.09 -5.36
N VAL A 43 1.00 8.40 -5.75
CA VAL A 43 0.78 6.97 -5.50
C VAL A 43 0.36 6.30 -6.81
N LYS A 44 0.90 5.10 -7.05
CA LYS A 44 0.54 4.24 -8.18
C LYS A 44 0.25 2.83 -7.68
N ILE A 45 -0.59 2.13 -8.43
CA ILE A 45 -0.80 0.69 -8.26
C ILE A 45 0.30 0.00 -9.06
N ALA A 46 1.24 -0.63 -8.36
CA ALA A 46 2.37 -1.35 -8.93
C ALA A 46 2.02 -2.81 -9.29
N GLY A 47 1.03 -3.39 -8.62
CA GLY A 47 0.57 -4.75 -8.91
C GLY A 47 -0.76 -5.07 -8.26
N VAL A 48 -1.50 -6.00 -8.87
CA VAL A 48 -2.76 -6.54 -8.36
C VAL A 48 -2.71 -8.05 -8.47
N ALA A 49 -3.17 -8.73 -7.42
CA ALA A 49 -3.28 -10.19 -7.37
C ALA A 49 -4.54 -10.59 -6.62
N LYS A 50 -5.00 -11.82 -6.82
CA LYS A 50 -6.14 -12.38 -6.08
C LYS A 50 -5.71 -12.78 -4.67
N ALA A 51 -6.49 -12.40 -3.67
CA ALA A 51 -6.30 -12.73 -2.27
C ALA A 51 -7.62 -13.29 -1.68
N GLY A 52 -7.85 -14.59 -1.90
CA GLY A 52 -9.13 -15.21 -1.56
C GLY A 52 -10.27 -14.63 -2.39
N THR A 53 -11.26 -14.03 -1.73
CA THR A 53 -12.36 -13.31 -2.39
C THR A 53 -12.02 -11.85 -2.68
N GLU A 54 -10.93 -11.32 -2.13
CA GLU A 54 -10.49 -9.92 -2.26
C GLU A 54 -9.29 -9.79 -3.21
N LEU A 55 -8.83 -8.56 -3.43
CA LEU A 55 -7.63 -8.24 -4.20
C LEU A 55 -6.50 -7.82 -3.25
N ALA A 56 -5.32 -8.40 -3.42
CA ALA A 56 -4.09 -7.85 -2.88
C ALA A 56 -3.54 -6.82 -3.87
N VAL A 57 -3.33 -5.60 -3.39
CA VAL A 57 -2.84 -4.46 -4.16
C VAL A 57 -1.47 -4.07 -3.61
N THR A 58 -0.50 -3.89 -4.50
CA THR A 58 0.81 -3.34 -4.16
C THR A 58 0.91 -1.91 -4.67
N PHE A 59 1.31 -0.99 -3.79
CA PHE A 59 1.49 0.42 -4.11
C PHE A 59 2.96 0.78 -4.33
N ASP A 60 3.18 1.78 -5.18
CA ASP A 60 4.43 2.55 -5.27
C ASP A 60 4.10 4.02 -4.97
N ALA A 61 4.69 4.56 -3.91
CA ALA A 61 4.45 5.92 -3.44
C ALA A 61 5.76 6.64 -3.11
N ASN A 62 5.80 7.96 -3.31
CA ASN A 62 6.94 8.81 -2.99
C ASN A 62 6.90 9.40 -1.57
N PHE A 63 6.01 8.87 -0.73
CA PHE A 63 5.83 9.23 0.67
C PHE A 63 5.52 7.95 1.47
N MET A 64 5.72 7.99 2.78
CA MET A 64 5.24 6.93 3.67
C MET A 64 3.82 7.27 4.15
N PRO A 65 2.79 6.47 3.79
CA PRO A 65 1.43 6.68 4.27
C PRO A 65 1.33 6.59 5.80
N ASP A 66 0.52 7.48 6.39
CA ASP A 66 0.21 7.56 7.82
C ASP A 66 -1.14 8.29 7.93
N LEU A 67 -2.17 7.63 8.44
CA LEU A 67 -3.52 8.21 8.53
C LEU A 67 -3.57 9.49 9.38
N SER A 68 -2.61 9.71 10.29
CA SER A 68 -2.51 10.96 11.07
C SER A 68 -1.86 12.11 10.28
N LYS A 69 -1.34 11.83 9.09
CA LYS A 69 -0.66 12.74 8.16
C LYS A 69 -1.17 12.51 6.75
N ASN A 70 -0.32 12.14 5.80
CA ASN A 70 -0.73 11.88 4.42
C ASN A 70 -0.91 10.38 4.22
N HIS A 71 -1.98 9.99 3.54
CA HIS A 71 -2.31 8.58 3.33
C HIS A 71 -2.93 8.34 1.95
N ILE A 72 -3.31 7.10 1.67
CA ILE A 72 -3.83 6.68 0.36
C ILE A 72 -5.34 6.57 0.44
N HIS A 73 -6.04 7.19 -0.50
CA HIS A 73 -7.43 6.87 -0.81
C HIS A 73 -7.46 5.87 -1.95
N ILE A 74 -8.26 4.83 -1.82
CA ILE A 74 -8.52 3.83 -2.86
C ILE A 74 -10.03 3.68 -3.10
N TRP A 75 -10.44 3.55 -4.36
CA TRP A 75 -11.86 3.45 -4.75
C TRP A 75 -12.07 2.71 -6.08
N TRP A 76 -13.34 2.42 -6.39
CA TRP A 76 -13.80 1.87 -7.67
C TRP A 76 -14.06 3.00 -8.67
N GLY A 77 -13.26 3.05 -9.75
CA GLY A 77 -13.23 4.17 -10.69
C GLY A 77 -14.50 4.38 -11.50
N GLU A 78 -15.29 3.34 -11.75
CA GLU A 78 -16.60 3.49 -12.39
C GLU A 78 -17.66 4.08 -11.44
N SER A 79 -17.45 3.97 -10.13
CA SER A 79 -18.42 4.41 -9.13
C SER A 79 -18.27 5.88 -8.78
N TYR A 80 -17.03 6.38 -8.71
CA TYR A 80 -16.71 7.72 -8.21
C TYR A 80 -15.52 8.37 -8.93
N THR A 81 -15.54 9.70 -9.06
CA THR A 81 -14.37 10.47 -9.50
C THR A 81 -13.42 10.75 -8.33
N VAL A 82 -12.20 11.21 -8.63
CA VAL A 82 -11.20 11.57 -7.62
C VAL A 82 -11.69 12.69 -6.68
N GLU A 83 -12.45 13.67 -7.19
CA GLU A 83 -13.02 14.75 -6.38
C GLU A 83 -14.10 14.28 -5.40
N GLN A 84 -14.78 13.18 -5.72
CA GLN A 84 -15.83 12.61 -4.87
C GLN A 84 -15.26 11.80 -3.70
N VAL A 85 -14.00 11.37 -3.77
CA VAL A 85 -13.35 10.56 -2.72
C VAL A 85 -12.60 11.43 -1.73
N SER A 86 -13.24 12.50 -1.28
CA SER A 86 -12.65 13.54 -0.42
C SER A 86 -13.66 14.00 0.63
N ASN A 87 -13.20 14.30 1.85
CA ASN A 87 -14.07 14.87 2.89
C ASN A 87 -14.55 16.30 2.57
N ASN A 88 -13.79 17.02 1.74
CA ASN A 88 -14.17 18.34 1.23
C ASN A 88 -14.80 18.32 -0.17
N ALA A 89 -15.37 17.18 -0.59
CA ALA A 89 -16.02 17.02 -1.90
C ALA A 89 -17.02 18.14 -2.24
N GLU A 90 -17.99 18.42 -1.36
CA GLU A 90 -18.96 19.50 -1.60
C GLU A 90 -18.34 20.90 -1.53
N PRO A 91 -17.65 21.31 -0.44
CA PRO A 91 -17.19 22.70 -0.30
C PRO A 91 -16.04 23.07 -1.26
N THR A 92 -15.20 22.11 -1.68
CA THR A 92 -14.05 22.39 -2.56
C THR A 92 -14.38 22.13 -4.03
N TYR A 93 -15.11 21.05 -4.32
CA TYR A 93 -15.33 20.60 -5.71
C TYR A 93 -16.79 20.70 -6.16
N GLY A 94 -17.73 21.03 -5.27
CA GLY A 94 -19.15 21.16 -5.61
C GLY A 94 -19.81 19.83 -5.99
N VAL A 95 -19.20 18.69 -5.63
CA VAL A 95 -19.71 17.35 -5.93
C VAL A 95 -20.11 16.64 -4.65
N LYS A 96 -21.09 15.73 -4.73
CA LYS A 96 -21.47 14.90 -3.60
C LYS A 96 -20.37 13.91 -3.27
N GLN A 97 -20.03 13.81 -2.00
CA GLN A 97 -19.12 12.80 -1.46
C GLN A 97 -19.56 11.37 -1.84
N GLY A 98 -18.62 10.59 -2.37
CA GLY A 98 -18.78 9.18 -2.74
C GLY A 98 -18.36 8.20 -1.64
N ASP A 99 -18.09 6.95 -2.02
CA ASP A 99 -17.50 5.94 -1.12
C ASP A 99 -16.07 5.62 -1.56
N TRP A 100 -15.18 5.47 -0.58
CA TRP A 100 -13.79 5.08 -0.75
C TRP A 100 -13.28 4.44 0.55
N HIS A 101 -12.04 3.99 0.54
CA HIS A 101 -11.35 3.54 1.73
C HIS A 101 -10.02 4.28 1.91
N PRO A 102 -9.82 4.99 3.04
CA PRO A 102 -8.52 5.51 3.41
C PRO A 102 -7.65 4.37 3.98
N THR A 103 -6.36 4.35 3.66
CA THR A 103 -5.41 3.36 4.17
C THR A 103 -4.01 3.94 4.29
N ASP A 104 -3.29 3.49 5.32
CA ASP A 104 -1.85 3.63 5.47
C ASP A 104 -1.10 2.30 5.33
N ASP A 105 -1.80 1.23 4.91
CA ASP A 105 -1.18 -0.07 4.61
C ASP A 105 -0.26 0.07 3.39
N TYR A 106 1.04 -0.08 3.60
CA TYR A 106 2.05 0.13 2.57
C TYR A 106 3.25 -0.82 2.75
N PRO A 107 3.78 -1.43 1.67
CA PRO A 107 3.36 -1.27 0.28
C PRO A 107 2.17 -2.16 -0.10
N ALA A 108 1.69 -3.03 0.80
CA ALA A 108 0.69 -4.03 0.49
C ALA A 108 -0.62 -3.75 1.22
N TYR A 109 -1.72 -3.77 0.48
CA TYR A 109 -3.08 -3.58 0.96
C TYR A 109 -3.96 -4.71 0.44
N THR A 110 -4.94 -5.14 1.24
CA THR A 110 -5.99 -6.07 0.77
C THR A 110 -7.31 -5.31 0.73
N THR A 111 -8.04 -5.40 -0.39
CA THR A 111 -9.32 -4.69 -0.54
C THR A 111 -10.30 -5.06 0.55
N GLN A 112 -10.99 -4.03 1.05
CA GLN A 112 -11.97 -4.15 2.13
C GLN A 112 -12.97 -2.97 2.07
N SER A 113 -14.00 -3.04 2.91
CA SER A 113 -14.98 -1.96 3.08
C SER A 113 -15.58 -1.51 1.72
N ALA A 114 -15.62 -0.20 1.43
CA ALA A 114 -16.15 0.35 0.19
C ALA A 114 -15.43 -0.15 -1.09
N VAL A 115 -14.21 -0.68 -0.95
CA VAL A 115 -13.39 -1.17 -2.05
C VAL A 115 -13.33 -2.70 -2.09
N SER A 116 -14.08 -3.39 -1.20
CA SER A 116 -14.25 -4.84 -1.29
C SER A 116 -14.77 -5.24 -2.67
N THR A 117 -14.30 -6.38 -3.19
CA THR A 117 -14.82 -6.95 -4.44
C THR A 117 -16.32 -7.24 -4.38
N GLY A 118 -16.88 -7.50 -3.18
CA GLY A 118 -18.31 -7.66 -2.97
C GLY A 118 -19.10 -6.34 -3.03
N ALA A 119 -18.44 -5.22 -2.74
CA ALA A 119 -19.05 -3.88 -2.75
C ALA A 119 -18.95 -3.18 -4.12
N ARG A 120 -18.15 -3.71 -5.06
CA ARG A 120 -17.79 -3.06 -6.33
C ARG A 120 -18.95 -2.76 -7.29
N ASN A 121 -20.11 -3.40 -7.11
CA ASN A 121 -21.29 -3.21 -7.96
C ASN A 121 -20.99 -3.31 -9.48
N GLY A 122 -20.19 -4.31 -9.88
CA GLY A 122 -19.79 -4.50 -11.28
C GLY A 122 -18.57 -3.70 -11.74
N ALA A 123 -18.11 -2.71 -10.97
CA ALA A 123 -16.87 -1.98 -11.23
C ALA A 123 -15.66 -2.93 -11.35
N HIS A 124 -14.71 -2.57 -12.19
CA HIS A 124 -13.50 -3.34 -12.43
C HIS A 124 -12.27 -2.46 -12.60
N THR A 125 -12.38 -1.15 -12.36
CA THR A 125 -11.23 -0.24 -12.34
C THR A 125 -10.95 0.14 -10.88
N LEU A 126 -9.74 -0.17 -10.39
CA LEU A 126 -9.27 0.34 -9.09
C LEU A 126 -8.47 1.62 -9.31
N CYS A 127 -8.75 2.64 -8.51
CA CYS A 127 -8.08 3.93 -8.55
C CYS A 127 -7.49 4.29 -7.18
N VAL A 128 -6.38 5.02 -7.20
CA VAL A 128 -5.70 5.53 -6.00
C VAL A 128 -5.28 6.99 -6.14
N THR A 129 -5.29 7.72 -5.02
CA THR A 129 -4.76 9.09 -4.89
C THR A 129 -4.22 9.30 -3.48
N ALA A 130 -3.43 10.36 -3.30
CA ALA A 130 -2.94 10.77 -1.98
C ALA A 130 -3.90 11.78 -1.34
N ALA A 131 -4.11 11.64 -0.03
CA ALA A 131 -4.94 12.53 0.78
C ALA A 131 -4.19 13.00 2.03
N ASP A 132 -4.66 14.10 2.61
CA ASP A 132 -4.12 14.68 3.84
C ASP A 132 -4.76 14.09 5.11
N ARG A 133 -4.40 14.62 6.28
CA ARG A 133 -4.88 14.13 7.58
C ARG A 133 -6.39 14.27 7.80
N ASN A 134 -7.04 15.15 7.04
CA ASN A 134 -8.46 15.40 7.10
C ASN A 134 -9.24 14.54 6.09
N HIS A 135 -8.56 13.64 5.37
CA HIS A 135 -9.08 12.91 4.22
C HIS A 135 -9.50 13.83 3.07
N ASP A 136 -8.82 14.97 2.93
CA ASP A 136 -8.97 15.82 1.75
C ASP A 136 -7.96 15.38 0.69
N ILE A 137 -8.39 15.25 -0.56
CA ILE A 137 -7.47 14.92 -1.65
C ILE A 137 -6.44 16.05 -1.83
N LEU A 138 -5.17 15.67 -1.99
CA LEU A 138 -4.07 16.63 -2.09
C LEU A 138 -3.97 17.26 -3.49
N ASP A 139 -4.18 16.46 -4.52
CA ASP A 139 -4.21 16.90 -5.92
C ASP A 139 -5.17 16.01 -6.74
N ALA A 140 -6.27 16.60 -7.22
CA ALA A 140 -7.26 15.92 -8.06
C ALA A 140 -6.71 15.46 -9.42
N LYS A 141 -5.52 15.91 -9.83
CA LYS A 141 -4.87 15.47 -11.07
C LYS A 141 -3.86 14.34 -10.84
N ALA A 142 -3.50 14.06 -9.58
CA ALA A 142 -2.48 13.08 -9.21
C ALA A 142 -3.11 11.76 -8.75
N TYR A 143 -3.80 11.07 -9.65
CA TYR A 143 -4.38 9.75 -9.39
C TYR A 143 -3.93 8.71 -10.42
N HIS A 144 -4.03 7.45 -10.05
CA HIS A 144 -3.71 6.33 -10.93
C HIS A 144 -4.81 5.27 -10.87
N CYS A 145 -5.25 4.82 -12.04
CA CYS A 145 -6.28 3.78 -12.17
C CYS A 145 -5.76 2.61 -12.99
N VAL A 146 -6.17 1.39 -12.64
CA VAL A 146 -5.87 0.17 -13.40
C VAL A 146 -7.14 -0.67 -13.56
N ASP A 147 -7.31 -1.29 -14.73
CA ASP A 147 -8.32 -2.32 -14.93
C ASP A 147 -7.85 -3.60 -14.23
N VAL A 148 -8.70 -4.16 -13.37
CA VAL A 148 -8.41 -5.36 -12.57
C VAL A 148 -9.31 -6.53 -12.94
N ARG A 149 -10.02 -6.47 -14.07
CA ARG A 149 -10.99 -7.49 -14.49
C ARG A 149 -10.45 -8.91 -14.46
N ASP A 150 -9.17 -9.11 -14.79
CA ASP A 150 -8.53 -10.43 -14.83
C ASP A 150 -8.26 -11.03 -13.43
N HIS A 151 -8.49 -10.27 -12.35
CA HIS A 151 -8.24 -10.70 -10.97
C HIS A 151 -9.52 -10.91 -10.14
N LEU A 152 -10.69 -10.53 -10.68
CA LEU A 152 -11.98 -10.56 -9.98
C LEU A 152 -12.60 -11.97 -9.86
#